data_AF-A0A658NIA9-F1
#
_entry.id   AF-A0A658NIA9-F1
#
_cell.length_a   1.000
_cell.length_b   1.000
_cell.length_c   1.000
_cell.angle_alpha   90.00
_cell.angle_beta   90.00
_cell.angle_gamma   90.00
#
_symmetry.space_group_name_H-M   'P 1'
#
loop_
_entity.id
_entity.type
_entity.pdbx_description
1 polymer ?
#
loop_
_entity_poly.entity_id
_entity_poly.type
_entity_poly.pdbx_seq_one_letter_code
_entity_poly.pdbx_strand_id
1 'polypeptide(L)' 'VVDIGGGTTEVAVISLGGIVVAQSIRIGGDEFDEAIIAHIKKEYNVLIGERTAEEIKFEIGSAYPLAEELDVEVRGRDL' A
#
# COMPACT_ATOMS: atom_id res chain seq x y z
N VAL A 1 -4.42 -14.44 12.37
CA VAL A 1 -3.85 -14.24 11.02
C VAL A 1 -4.41 -12.94 10.49
N VAL A 2 -3.55 -12.10 9.94
CA VAL A 2 -3.93 -10.92 9.17
C VAL A 2 -3.27 -11.11 7.81
N ASP A 3 -4.06 -11.23 6.77
CA ASP A 3 -3.62 -11.41 5.39
C ASP A 3 -4.01 -10.16 4.60
N ILE A 4 -3.01 -9.44 4.11
CA ILE A 4 -3.18 -8.17 3.37
C ILE A 4 -2.92 -8.49 1.90
N GLY A 5 -3.99 -8.57 1.12
CA GLY A 5 -3.95 -8.80 -0.33
C GLY A 5 -3.96 -7.50 -1.13
N GLY A 6 -4.27 -7.61 -2.43
CA GLY A 6 -4.40 -6.46 -3.33
C GLY A 6 -5.59 -5.55 -2.98
N GLY A 7 -6.82 -6.07 -3.09
CA GLY A 7 -8.02 -5.26 -2.82
C GLY A 7 -8.72 -5.53 -1.48
N THR A 8 -8.23 -6.48 -0.69
CA THR A 8 -8.83 -6.84 0.60
C THR A 8 -7.80 -7.21 1.65
N THR A 9 -8.17 -7.02 2.91
CA THR A 9 -7.46 -7.54 4.07
C THR A 9 -8.38 -8.48 4.82
N GLU A 10 -7.92 -9.70 5.06
CA GLU A 10 -8.62 -10.75 5.78
C GLU A 10 -8.02 -10.91 7.18
N VAL A 11 -8.85 -10.87 8.21
CA VAL A 11 -8.44 -11.05 9.61
C VAL A 11 -9.17 -12.25 10.18
N ALA A 12 -8.42 -13.20 10.75
CA ALA A 12 -8.98 -14.39 11.37
C ALA A 12 -8.31 -14.73 12.71
N VAL A 13 -9.10 -15.12 13.71
CA VAL A 13 -8.63 -15.71 14.97
C VAL A 13 -8.80 -17.22 14.87
N ILE A 14 -7.71 -17.96 15.09
CA ILE A 14 -7.67 -19.42 14.96
C ILE A 14 -7.44 -20.04 16.34
N SER A 15 -8.21 -21.09 16.67
CA SER A 15 -8.03 -21.89 17.88
C SER A 15 -8.37 -23.35 17.61
N LEU A 16 -7.60 -24.28 18.19
CA LEU A 16 -7.79 -25.74 18.05
C LEU A 16 -7.97 -26.21 16.59
N GLY A 17 -7.26 -25.58 15.65
CA GLY A 17 -7.32 -25.91 14.23
C GLY A 17 -8.56 -25.38 13.47
N GLY A 18 -9.43 -24.60 14.13
CA GLY A 18 -10.60 -23.96 13.53
C GLY A 18 -10.55 -22.43 13.56
N ILE A 19 -11.31 -21.79 12.67
CA ILE A 19 -11.54 -20.34 12.69
C ILE A 19 -12.62 -20.04 13.72
N VAL A 20 -12.30 -19.22 14.72
CA VAL A 20 -13.24 -18.77 15.76
C VAL A 20 -14.04 -17.57 15.28
N VAL A 21 -13.36 -16.60 14.66
CA VAL A 21 -13.96 -15.42 14.05
C VAL A 21 -13.10 -14.99 12.87
N ALA A 22 -13.75 -14.47 11.82
CA ALA A 22 -13.08 -13.86 10.68
C ALA A 22 -13.83 -12.60 10.21
N GLN A 23 -13.08 -11.65 9.64
CA GLN A 23 -13.60 -10.43 9.05
C GLN A 23 -12.78 -10.07 7.80
N SER A 24 -13.47 -9.64 6.75
CA SER A 24 -12.88 -9.11 5.52
C SER A 24 -13.17 -7.61 5.44
N ILE A 25 -12.18 -6.82 5.03
CA ILE A 25 -12.35 -5.41 4.68
C ILE A 25 -11.81 -5.17 3.26
N ARG A 26 -12.47 -4.29 2.51
CA ARG A 26 -12.07 -3.88 1.14
C ARG A 26 -11.03 -2.76 1.23
N ILE A 27 -9.89 -3.11 1.81
CA ILE A 27 -8.68 -2.28 1.90
C ILE A 27 -7.49 -3.23 1.79
N GLY A 28 -6.55 -2.96 0.90
CA GLY A 28 -5.32 -3.71 0.69
C GLY A 28 -4.24 -2.88 -0.01
N GLY A 29 -3.43 -3.56 -0.81
CA GLY A 29 -2.38 -2.96 -1.64
C GLY A 29 -2.85 -1.89 -2.62
N ASP A 30 -4.04 -2.04 -3.19
CA ASP A 30 -4.59 -1.13 -4.22
C ASP A 30 -4.82 0.27 -3.61
N GLU A 31 -5.38 0.34 -2.40
CA GLU A 31 -5.58 1.59 -1.66
C GLU A 31 -4.25 2.26 -1.26
N PHE A 32 -3.19 1.47 -1.02
CA PHE A 32 -1.86 2.03 -0.79
C PHE A 32 -1.30 2.69 -2.05
N ASP A 33 -1.50 2.06 -3.22
CA ASP A 33 -1.06 2.60 -4.50
C ASP A 33 -1.82 3.89 -4.84
N GLU A 34 -3.15 3.90 -4.66
CA GLU A 34 -3.97 5.10 -4.82
C GLU A 34 -3.50 6.25 -3.92
N ALA A 35 -3.16 5.97 -2.66
CA ALA A 35 -2.64 6.96 -1.72
C ALA A 35 -1.29 7.54 -2.18
N ILE A 36 -0.39 6.71 -2.72
CA ILE A 36 0.90 7.14 -3.30
C ILE A 36 0.68 8.03 -4.53
N ILE A 37 -0.20 7.62 -5.46
CA ILE A 37 -0.54 8.43 -6.64
C ILE A 37 -1.09 9.80 -6.21
N ALA A 38 -2.02 9.81 -5.25
CA ALA A 38 -2.64 11.03 -4.75
C ALA A 38 -1.62 11.96 -4.09
N HIS A 39 -0.69 11.40 -3.29
CA HIS A 39 0.39 12.15 -2.67
C HIS A 39 1.30 12.79 -3.71
N ILE A 40 1.77 12.03 -4.70
CA ILE A 40 2.68 12.53 -5.73
C ILE A 40 2.03 13.62 -6.58
N LYS A 41 0.77 13.41 -6.96
CA LYS A 41 -0.02 14.43 -7.69
C LYS A 41 -0.13 15.73 -6.89
N LYS A 42 -0.36 15.63 -5.57
CA LYS A 42 -0.57 16.80 -4.71
C LYS A 42 0.72 17.57 -4.43
N GLU A 43 1.79 16.88 -4.08
CA GLU A 43 3.04 17.52 -3.64
C GLU A 43 3.93 17.95 -4.81
N TYR A 44 3.92 17.20 -5.92
CA TYR A 44 4.84 17.42 -7.04
C TYR A 44 4.16 17.84 -8.35
N ASN A 45 2.82 17.89 -8.42
CA ASN A 45 2.03 18.12 -9.64
C ASN A 45 2.36 17.14 -10.79
N VAL A 46 2.79 15.92 -10.45
CA VAL A 46 3.12 14.87 -11.41
C VAL A 46 2.05 13.78 -11.38
N LEU A 47 1.63 13.30 -12.55
CA LEU A 47 0.79 12.11 -12.68
C LEU A 47 1.64 10.87 -12.90
N ILE A 48 1.40 9.85 -12.08
CA ILE A 48 1.94 8.49 -12.24
C ILE A 48 0.80 7.47 -12.33
N GLY A 49 1.09 6.29 -12.89
CA GLY A 49 0.15 5.17 -12.92
C GLY A 49 0.34 4.21 -11.74
N GLU A 50 -0.61 3.29 -11.58
CA GLU A 50 -0.63 2.27 -10.52
C GLU A 50 0.67 1.46 -10.44
N ARG A 51 1.18 0.98 -11.58
CA ARG A 51 2.45 0.23 -11.61
C ARG A 51 3.62 0.98 -10.98
N THR A 52 3.74 2.28 -11.29
CA THR A 52 4.82 3.11 -10.73
C THR A 52 4.60 3.37 -9.24
N ALA A 53 3.35 3.55 -8.81
CA ALA A 53 3.03 3.67 -7.39
C ALA A 53 3.36 2.39 -6.62
N GLU A 54 3.06 1.24 -7.19
CA GLU A 54 3.40 -0.07 -6.62
C GLU A 54 4.93 -0.29 -6.54
N GLU A 55 5.67 0.08 -7.58
CA GLU A 55 7.15 0.06 -7.55
C GLU A 55 7.70 0.93 -6.41
N ILE A 56 7.17 2.15 -6.23
CA ILE A 56 7.53 3.05 -5.11
C ILE A 56 7.18 2.41 -3.75
N LYS A 57 5.99 1.81 -3.63
CA LYS A 57 5.53 1.11 -2.42
C LYS A 57 6.52 0.02 -2.00
N PHE A 58 7.03 -0.75 -2.95
CA PHE A 58 7.99 -1.82 -2.67
C PHE A 58 9.41 -1.31 -2.38
N GLU A 59 9.84 -0.21 -3.01
CA GLU A 59 11.20 0.30 -2.83
C GLU A 59 11.39 1.09 -1.53
N ILE A 60 10.43 1.96 -1.18
CA ILE A 60 10.57 2.90 -0.06
C ILE A 60 9.37 2.94 0.90
N GLY A 61 8.31 2.18 0.64
CA GLY A 61 7.11 2.17 1.48
C GLY A 61 7.37 1.59 2.87
N SER A 62 6.95 2.31 3.92
CA SER A 62 6.99 1.81 5.28
C SER A 62 5.81 2.33 6.12
N ALA A 63 5.18 1.42 6.88
CA ALA A 63 4.16 1.76 7.88
C ALA A 63 4.75 2.13 9.25
N TYR A 64 6.08 2.07 9.40
CA TYR A 64 6.80 2.40 10.62
C TYR A 64 7.98 3.34 10.33
N PRO A 65 8.30 4.32 11.20
CA PRO A 65 9.42 5.22 10.97
C PRO A 65 10.73 4.46 10.72
N LEU A 66 11.44 4.84 9.65
CA LEU A 66 12.78 4.35 9.36
C LEU A 66 13.81 5.20 10.11
N ALA A 67 14.98 4.62 10.40
CA ALA A 67 16.07 5.35 11.03
C ALA A 67 16.71 6.38 10.07
N GLU A 68 16.69 6.07 8.77
CA GLU A 68 17.14 6.94 7.68
C GLU A 68 16.04 6.98 6.61
N GLU A 69 15.80 8.15 6.03
CA GLU A 69 14.84 8.29 4.94
C GLU A 69 15.41 7.73 3.63
N LEU A 70 14.54 7.13 2.83
CA LEU A 70 14.87 6.56 1.53
C LEU A 70 14.25 7.41 0.43
N ASP A 71 15.00 7.62 -0.64
CA ASP A 71 14.56 8.35 -1.82
C ASP A 71 14.46 7.43 -3.04
N VAL A 72 13.55 7.76 -3.96
CA VAL A 72 13.40 7.06 -5.25
C VAL A 72 13.19 8.08 -6.38
N GLU A 73 13.80 7.83 -7.55
CA GLU A 73 13.56 8.63 -8.75
C GLU A 73 12.24 8.20 -9.40
N VAL A 74 11.29 9.12 -9.52
CA VAL A 74 9.98 8.85 -10.11
C VAL A 74 9.85 9.58 -11.45
N ARG A 75 9.34 8.87 -12.46
CA ARG A 75 9.02 9.44 -13.76
C ARG A 75 7.51 9.44 -13.97
N GLY A 76 6.96 10.60 -14.31
CA GLY A 76 5.55 10.75 -14.59
C GLY A 76 5.30 11.77 -15.68
N ARG A 77 4.03 12.15 -15.81
CA ARG A 77 3.58 13.17 -16.76
C ARG A 77 3.25 14.45 -16.01
N ASP A 78 3.68 15.57 -16.56
CA ASP A 78 3.31 16.89 -16.05
C ASP A 78 1.81 17.16 -16.27
N LEU A 79 1.24 18.02 -15.44
CA LEU A 79 -0.16 18.44 -15.44
C LEU A 79 -0.32 19.91 -15.80
#